data_AF-A0A5J4YVZ4-F1
#
_entry.id   AF-A0A5J4YVZ4-F1
#
_cell.length_a   1.000
_cell.length_b   1.000
_cell.length_c   1.000
_cell.angle_alpha   90.00
_cell.angle_beta   90.00
_cell.angle_gamma   90.00
#
_symmetry.space_group_name_H-M   'P 1'
#
loop_
_entity.id
_entity.type
_entity.pdbx_description
1 polymer ?
#
loop_
_entity_poly.entity_id
_entity_poly.type
_entity_poly.pdbx_seq_one_letter_code
_entity_poly.pdbx_strand_id
1 'polypeptide(L)'
;MRKEVGGEGEWDPDWERSKEVESGTEKMMEKLVGLAGRVRQLKPMIERTVVSQEFSAAAAAGVGTARSYSLPDLPYDYAALEPVISAKIMEVHHSKHHNAYVTNLNKALDALDKAKDVNEVIALGPALKFHGGGHLNHSIFWTNLCPPDTSQPPSPDSALGKLIAERFGSMDAFVTQFNAKSAAIQGSGWGWLGYDKARKSVEFVALSNQDPLEASTGLTPLLGVDCWEHAYHMQYFSDRPGYLKSIWRCINWQNVEHRLQAAMA
;
A
#
# COMPACT_ATOMS: atom_id res chain seq x y z
N MET A 1 6.30 -55.04 68.16
CA MET A 1 5.93 -54.97 69.59
C MET A 1 4.84 -53.92 69.72
N ARG A 2 3.64 -54.31 70.17
CA ARG A 2 2.46 -53.44 70.40
C ARG A 2 2.71 -52.48 71.58
N LYS A 3 2.05 -51.32 71.58
CA LYS A 3 1.06 -50.82 72.59
C LYS A 3 0.89 -49.29 72.50
N GLU A 4 -0.33 -48.82 72.29
CA GLU A 4 -1.32 -48.26 73.27
C GLU A 4 -0.96 -46.86 73.78
N VAL A 5 -1.69 -45.82 73.35
CA VAL A 5 -2.85 -45.12 73.98
C VAL A 5 -2.47 -44.21 75.17
N GLY A 6 -2.72 -42.90 74.97
CA GLY A 6 -3.43 -42.05 75.94
C GLY A 6 -2.61 -41.24 76.95
N GLY A 7 -2.97 -39.95 77.08
CA GLY A 7 -3.03 -39.30 78.38
C GLY A 7 -2.21 -38.00 78.57
N GLU A 8 -2.95 -36.88 78.49
CA GLU A 8 -2.89 -35.72 79.39
C GLU A 8 -1.78 -34.66 79.28
N GLY A 9 -2.22 -33.41 79.50
CA GLY A 9 -1.43 -32.19 79.66
C GLY A 9 -1.48 -31.30 78.41
N GLU A 10 -1.84 -30.02 78.45
CA GLU A 10 -2.10 -29.10 79.55
C GLU A 10 -2.65 -27.81 78.90
N TRP A 11 -3.41 -27.04 79.66
CA TRP A 11 -4.14 -25.85 79.23
C TRP A 11 -3.19 -24.67 78.90
N ASP A 12 -3.25 -24.14 77.66
CA ASP A 12 -2.52 -22.94 77.22
C ASP A 12 -3.47 -21.72 77.14
N PRO A 13 -3.24 -20.66 77.94
CA PRO A 13 -4.18 -19.55 78.11
C PRO A 13 -3.96 -18.37 77.16
N ASP A 14 -3.59 -18.60 75.89
CA ASP A 14 -3.32 -17.53 74.92
C ASP A 14 -4.57 -17.20 74.06
N TRP A 15 -5.65 -16.74 74.72
CA TRP A 15 -6.92 -16.35 74.10
C TRP A 15 -6.91 -14.96 73.41
N GLU A 16 -5.76 -14.27 73.40
CA GLU A 16 -5.63 -12.95 72.77
C GLU A 16 -5.18 -12.99 71.30
N ARG A 17 -4.79 -14.15 70.75
CA ARG A 17 -4.36 -14.28 69.34
C ARG A 17 -5.50 -14.56 68.34
N SER A 18 -6.75 -14.67 68.82
CA SER A 18 -7.95 -14.86 67.99
C SER A 18 -8.68 -13.54 67.67
N LYS A 19 -8.40 -12.44 68.38
CA LYS A 19 -9.02 -11.12 68.10
C LYS A 19 -8.37 -10.33 66.96
N GLU A 20 -7.12 -10.62 66.61
CA GLU A 20 -6.47 -9.95 65.46
C GLU A 20 -6.90 -10.54 64.10
N VAL A 21 -7.26 -11.82 64.05
CA VAL A 21 -7.72 -12.47 62.81
C VAL A 21 -9.16 -12.05 62.43
N GLU A 22 -10.03 -11.83 63.41
CA GLU A 22 -11.41 -11.35 63.18
C GLU A 22 -11.47 -9.88 62.72
N SER A 23 -10.54 -9.03 63.17
CA SER A 23 -10.48 -7.62 62.72
C SER A 23 -9.98 -7.48 61.27
N GLY A 24 -9.18 -8.43 60.78
CA GLY A 24 -8.67 -8.47 59.42
C GLY A 24 -9.72 -8.89 58.39
N THR A 25 -10.62 -9.82 58.77
CA THR A 25 -11.70 -10.29 57.91
C THR A 25 -12.84 -9.27 57.79
N GLU A 26 -13.16 -8.52 58.85
CA GLU A 26 -14.12 -7.40 58.77
C GLU A 26 -13.59 -6.24 57.90
N LYS A 27 -12.31 -5.86 58.02
CA LYS A 27 -11.69 -4.85 57.14
C LYS A 27 -11.62 -5.26 55.67
N MET A 28 -11.51 -6.56 55.38
CA MET A 28 -11.52 -7.10 54.03
C MET A 28 -12.95 -7.14 53.45
N MET A 29 -13.96 -7.44 54.28
CA MET A 29 -15.38 -7.41 53.91
C MET A 29 -15.90 -5.97 53.69
N GLU A 30 -15.49 -4.98 54.49
CA GLU A 30 -15.82 -3.57 54.24
C GLU A 30 -15.19 -3.05 52.93
N LYS A 31 -13.96 -3.46 52.59
CA LYS A 31 -13.33 -3.14 51.30
C LYS A 31 -14.05 -3.81 50.12
N LEU A 32 -14.56 -5.03 50.27
CA LEU A 32 -15.29 -5.75 49.22
C LEU A 32 -16.73 -5.24 49.04
N VAL A 33 -17.41 -4.84 50.12
CA VAL A 33 -18.73 -4.19 50.07
C VAL A 33 -18.61 -2.76 49.50
N GLY A 34 -17.53 -2.04 49.81
CA GLY A 34 -17.20 -0.73 49.21
C GLY A 34 -16.85 -0.80 47.72
N LEU A 35 -16.24 -1.89 47.25
CA LEU A 35 -15.98 -2.13 45.82
C LEU A 35 -17.26 -2.58 45.07
N ALA A 36 -18.10 -3.41 45.68
CA ALA A 36 -19.39 -3.82 45.12
C ALA A 36 -20.39 -2.65 45.04
N GLY A 37 -20.34 -1.69 45.98
CA GLY A 37 -21.12 -0.45 45.95
C GLY A 37 -20.71 0.51 44.83
N ARG A 38 -19.43 0.57 44.46
CA ARG A 38 -18.95 1.38 43.31
C ARG A 38 -19.20 0.72 41.96
N VAL A 39 -19.29 -0.62 41.89
CA VAL A 39 -19.69 -1.33 40.67
C VAL A 39 -21.21 -1.21 40.40
N ARG A 40 -22.03 -0.93 41.42
CA ARG A 40 -23.49 -0.72 41.26
C ARG A 40 -23.89 0.71 40.87
N GLN A 41 -23.01 1.71 41.03
CA GLN A 41 -23.22 3.09 40.54
C GLN A 41 -22.57 3.39 39.18
N LEU A 42 -21.83 2.45 38.60
CA LEU A 42 -21.26 2.57 37.24
C LEU A 42 -22.03 1.77 36.17
N LYS A 43 -23.09 1.04 36.56
CA LYS A 43 -23.89 0.24 35.63
C LYS A 43 -24.72 1.06 34.61
N PRO A 44 -25.19 2.30 34.88
CA PRO A 44 -25.80 3.11 33.83
C PRO A 44 -24.78 3.98 33.06
N MET A 45 -23.47 3.85 33.34
CA MET A 45 -22.41 4.65 32.69
C MET A 45 -21.44 3.81 31.83
N ILE A 46 -21.72 2.51 31.68
CA ILE A 46 -21.05 1.62 30.71
C ILE A 46 -22.05 1.08 29.64
N GLU A 47 -23.36 1.29 29.83
CA GLU A 47 -24.38 1.03 28.80
C GLU A 47 -24.69 2.26 27.91
N ARG A 48 -23.91 3.35 28.01
CA ARG A 48 -24.15 4.61 27.27
C ARG A 48 -22.98 5.13 26.41
N THR A 49 -22.02 4.25 26.10
CA THR A 49 -21.02 4.53 25.05
C THR A 49 -20.81 3.29 24.19
N VAL A 50 -21.90 2.67 23.76
CA VAL A 50 -21.93 2.08 22.43
C VAL A 50 -22.64 3.11 21.59
N VAL A 51 -21.86 3.88 20.82
CA VAL A 51 -22.40 4.65 19.71
C VAL A 51 -22.95 3.60 18.75
N SER A 52 -24.20 3.19 18.95
CA SER A 52 -25.03 2.64 17.89
C SER A 52 -25.30 3.82 16.96
N GLN A 53 -24.32 4.12 16.10
CA GLN A 53 -24.60 4.81 14.87
C GLN A 53 -25.49 3.86 14.08
N GLU A 54 -26.80 4.00 14.27
CA GLU A 54 -27.75 3.58 13.27
C GLU A 54 -27.40 4.34 12.00
N PHE A 55 -26.70 3.67 11.08
CA PHE A 55 -26.60 4.13 9.71
C PHE A 55 -28.01 4.04 9.13
N SER A 56 -28.78 5.10 9.31
CA SER A 56 -30.01 5.32 8.57
C SER A 56 -29.62 5.31 7.10
N ALA A 57 -30.04 4.26 6.38
CA ALA A 57 -29.95 4.19 4.93
C ALA A 57 -30.92 5.23 4.35
N ALA A 58 -30.48 6.48 4.32
CA ALA A 58 -31.06 7.47 3.44
C ALA A 58 -30.75 7.03 2.01
N ALA A 59 -31.77 6.54 1.32
CA ALA A 59 -31.72 6.27 -0.10
C ALA A 59 -31.41 7.57 -0.84
N ALA A 60 -30.12 7.83 -1.07
CA ALA A 60 -29.69 8.79 -2.06
C ALA A 60 -29.85 8.10 -3.42
N ALA A 61 -30.93 8.43 -4.13
CA ALA A 61 -30.98 8.30 -5.57
C ALA A 61 -29.95 9.28 -6.16
N GLY A 62 -28.68 8.90 -6.07
CA GLY A 62 -27.59 9.55 -6.79
C GLY A 62 -27.61 9.03 -8.21
N VAL A 63 -27.76 9.93 -9.18
CA VAL A 63 -27.44 9.65 -10.58
C VAL A 63 -25.95 9.30 -10.61
N GLY A 64 -25.63 8.02 -10.49
CA GLY A 64 -24.27 7.50 -10.59
C GLY A 64 -23.82 7.69 -12.02
N THR A 65 -22.92 8.64 -12.26
CA THR A 65 -22.09 8.59 -13.46
C THR A 65 -21.28 7.30 -13.35
N ALA A 66 -21.65 6.28 -14.11
CA ALA A 66 -20.93 5.00 -14.13
C ALA A 66 -19.44 5.29 -14.39
N ARG A 67 -18.58 4.95 -13.43
CA ARG A 67 -17.13 5.13 -13.56
C ARG A 67 -16.59 3.99 -14.44
N SER A 68 -16.60 4.18 -15.75
CA SER A 68 -16.00 3.22 -16.69
C SER A 68 -14.68 3.76 -17.23
N TYR A 69 -13.62 2.97 -17.13
CA TYR A 69 -12.32 3.22 -17.73
C TYR A 69 -12.20 2.51 -19.08
N SER A 70 -11.37 3.05 -19.98
CA SER A 70 -11.02 2.45 -21.26
C SER A 70 -9.52 2.22 -21.36
N LEU A 71 -9.11 1.28 -22.21
CA LEU A 71 -7.71 1.13 -22.58
C LEU A 71 -7.28 2.39 -23.36
N PRO A 72 -6.28 3.16 -22.89
CA PRO A 72 -5.81 4.33 -23.62
C PRO A 72 -5.04 3.89 -24.87
N ASP A 73 -5.21 4.60 -25.99
CA ASP A 73 -4.37 4.37 -27.16
C ASP A 73 -2.90 4.67 -26.84
N LEU A 74 -1.99 3.92 -27.47
CA LEU A 74 -0.57 4.23 -27.38
C LEU A 74 -0.24 5.51 -28.17
N PRO A 75 0.67 6.36 -27.67
CA PRO A 75 1.08 7.56 -28.38
C PRO A 75 2.02 7.28 -29.58
N TYR A 76 2.27 6.01 -29.89
CA TYR A 76 3.17 5.53 -30.94
C TYR A 76 2.79 4.09 -31.35
N ASP A 77 3.26 3.65 -32.52
CA ASP A 77 3.05 2.28 -33.01
C ASP A 77 3.73 1.23 -32.12
N TYR A 78 3.22 -0.01 -32.12
CA TYR A 78 3.81 -1.09 -31.31
C TYR A 78 5.30 -1.33 -31.57
N ALA A 79 5.76 -1.14 -32.82
CA ALA A 79 7.16 -1.32 -33.20
C ALA A 79 8.04 -0.09 -32.92
N ALA A 80 7.48 1.03 -32.45
CA ALA A 80 8.20 2.29 -32.32
C ALA A 80 9.34 2.25 -31.28
N LEU A 81 9.32 1.28 -30.36
CA LEU A 81 10.33 1.12 -29.32
C LEU A 81 11.45 0.12 -29.70
N GLU A 82 11.40 -0.44 -30.91
CA GLU A 82 12.45 -1.34 -31.38
C GLU A 82 13.78 -0.59 -31.59
N PRO A 83 14.94 -1.22 -31.30
CA PRO A 83 15.11 -2.62 -30.88
C PRO A 83 15.06 -2.83 -29.36
N VAL A 84 14.68 -1.81 -28.57
CA VAL A 84 14.74 -1.87 -27.10
C VAL A 84 13.59 -2.67 -26.52
N ILE A 85 12.38 -2.49 -27.05
CA ILE A 85 11.23 -3.31 -26.70
C ILE A 85 10.55 -3.75 -28.00
N SER A 86 10.49 -5.06 -28.22
CA SER A 86 9.93 -5.64 -29.44
C SER A 86 8.45 -5.28 -29.62
N ALA A 87 8.03 -5.16 -30.88
CA ALA A 87 6.63 -4.94 -31.21
C ALA A 87 5.71 -6.00 -30.59
N LYS A 88 6.19 -7.24 -30.46
CA LYS A 88 5.40 -8.33 -29.88
C LYS A 88 5.15 -8.14 -28.38
N ILE A 89 6.16 -7.69 -27.63
CA ILE A 89 5.97 -7.31 -26.23
C ILE A 89 4.95 -6.18 -26.15
N MET A 90 5.15 -5.11 -26.91
CA MET A 90 4.26 -3.94 -26.85
C MET A 90 2.80 -4.29 -27.18
N GLU A 91 2.57 -5.10 -28.22
CA GLU A 91 1.24 -5.57 -28.61
C GLU A 91 0.55 -6.34 -27.46
N VAL A 92 1.24 -7.33 -26.88
CA VAL A 92 0.66 -8.19 -25.83
C VAL A 92 0.50 -7.43 -24.51
N HIS A 93 1.51 -6.64 -24.14
CA HIS A 93 1.53 -5.85 -22.89
C HIS A 93 0.40 -4.82 -22.87
N HIS A 94 0.15 -4.15 -24.00
CA HIS A 94 -0.95 -3.21 -24.15
C HIS A 94 -2.31 -3.90 -24.32
N SER A 95 -2.49 -4.68 -25.39
CA SER A 95 -3.80 -5.19 -25.80
C SER A 95 -4.33 -6.34 -24.92
N LYS A 96 -3.45 -7.03 -24.18
CA LYS A 96 -3.84 -8.13 -23.28
C LYS A 96 -3.68 -7.74 -21.82
N HIS A 97 -2.47 -7.41 -21.37
CA HIS A 97 -2.23 -7.17 -19.93
C HIS A 97 -2.91 -5.90 -19.44
N HIS A 98 -2.66 -4.74 -20.05
CA HIS A 98 -3.33 -3.50 -19.66
C HIS A 98 -4.85 -3.58 -19.87
N ASN A 99 -5.30 -4.15 -21.00
CA ASN A 99 -6.73 -4.32 -21.23
C ASN A 99 -7.43 -5.20 -20.17
N ALA A 100 -6.75 -6.25 -19.67
CA ALA A 100 -7.28 -7.07 -18.59
C ALA A 100 -7.40 -6.29 -17.27
N TYR A 101 -6.44 -5.41 -16.96
CA TYR A 101 -6.55 -4.50 -15.80
C TYR A 101 -7.75 -3.58 -15.93
N VAL A 102 -7.94 -2.91 -17.09
CA VAL A 102 -9.09 -2.03 -17.33
C VAL A 102 -10.42 -2.80 -17.23
N THR A 103 -10.51 -3.96 -17.88
CA THR A 103 -11.73 -4.78 -17.89
C THR A 103 -12.12 -5.20 -16.47
N ASN A 104 -11.16 -5.69 -15.68
CA ASN A 104 -11.45 -6.18 -14.34
C ASN A 104 -11.59 -5.05 -13.31
N LEU A 105 -10.97 -3.89 -13.53
CA LEU A 105 -11.26 -2.67 -12.77
C LEU A 105 -12.72 -2.28 -12.92
N ASN A 106 -13.23 -2.22 -14.16
CA ASN A 106 -14.64 -1.88 -14.41
C ASN A 106 -15.60 -2.88 -13.77
N LYS A 107 -15.28 -4.19 -13.78
CA LYS A 107 -16.06 -5.20 -13.06
C LYS A 107 -16.06 -4.97 -11.54
N ALA A 108 -14.91 -4.61 -10.97
CA ALA A 108 -14.80 -4.34 -9.54
C ALA A 108 -15.58 -3.07 -9.14
N LEU A 109 -15.61 -2.05 -10.01
CA LEU A 109 -16.40 -0.83 -9.80
C LEU A 109 -17.90 -1.09 -9.92
N ASP A 110 -18.34 -1.87 -10.90
CA ASP A 110 -19.74 -2.29 -11.02
C ASP A 110 -20.20 -3.12 -9.81
N ALA A 111 -19.34 -4.00 -9.30
CA ALA A 111 -19.60 -4.73 -8.07
C ALA A 111 -19.64 -3.80 -6.84
N LEU A 112 -18.79 -2.77 -6.79
CA LEU A 112 -18.76 -1.78 -5.72
C LEU A 112 -20.06 -0.97 -5.68
N ASP A 113 -20.58 -0.55 -6.84
CA ASP A 113 -21.84 0.19 -6.95
C ASP A 113 -23.06 -0.66 -6.52
N LYS A 114 -22.93 -1.99 -6.58
CA LYS A 114 -23.96 -2.96 -6.18
C LYS A 114 -23.79 -3.50 -4.77
N ALA A 115 -22.70 -3.16 -4.09
CA ALA A 115 -22.40 -3.65 -2.75
C ALA A 115 -23.47 -3.21 -1.76
N LYS A 116 -23.99 -4.15 -0.97
CA LYS A 116 -25.13 -3.95 -0.07
C LYS A 116 -24.70 -3.60 1.35
N ASP A 117 -23.48 -3.99 1.72
CA ASP A 117 -22.93 -3.75 3.04
C ASP A 117 -21.43 -3.47 3.01
N VAL A 118 -20.90 -3.10 4.17
CA VAL A 118 -19.49 -2.74 4.34
C VAL A 118 -18.56 -3.94 4.13
N ASN A 119 -19.00 -5.17 4.38
CA ASN A 119 -18.17 -6.35 4.15
C ASN A 119 -17.96 -6.60 2.65
N GLU A 120 -19.01 -6.45 1.84
CA GLU A 120 -18.91 -6.55 0.38
C GLU A 120 -17.99 -5.46 -0.19
N VAL A 121 -18.06 -4.23 0.32
CA VAL A 121 -17.14 -3.15 -0.04
C VAL A 121 -15.69 -3.50 0.31
N ILE A 122 -15.44 -3.97 1.54
CA ILE A 122 -14.08 -4.33 1.99
C ILE A 122 -13.51 -5.48 1.15
N ALA A 123 -14.32 -6.48 0.81
CA ALA A 123 -13.91 -7.63 0.02
C ALA A 123 -13.43 -7.25 -1.40
N LEU A 124 -13.92 -6.13 -1.96
CA LEU A 124 -13.49 -5.63 -3.27
C LEU A 124 -12.16 -4.87 -3.25
N GLY A 125 -11.68 -4.46 -2.07
CA GLY A 125 -10.45 -3.68 -1.89
C GLY A 125 -9.24 -4.26 -2.64
N PRO A 126 -8.91 -5.56 -2.51
CA PRO A 126 -7.80 -6.16 -3.24
C PRO A 126 -7.92 -6.08 -4.76
N ALA A 127 -9.13 -6.30 -5.31
CA ALA A 127 -9.37 -6.24 -6.75
C ALA A 127 -9.26 -4.81 -7.29
N LEU A 128 -9.83 -3.84 -6.57
CA LEU A 128 -9.72 -2.42 -6.89
C LEU A 128 -8.26 -1.96 -6.86
N LYS A 129 -7.49 -2.38 -5.84
CA LYS A 129 -6.07 -2.06 -5.72
C LYS A 129 -5.26 -2.65 -6.87
N PHE A 130 -5.43 -3.93 -7.16
CA PHE A 130 -4.62 -4.62 -8.17
C PHE A 130 -4.95 -4.18 -9.60
N HIS A 131 -6.23 -4.10 -9.96
CA HIS A 131 -6.65 -3.72 -11.31
C HIS A 131 -6.60 -2.20 -11.54
N GLY A 132 -6.97 -1.41 -10.53
CA GLY A 132 -6.84 0.05 -10.55
C GLY A 132 -5.38 0.48 -10.62
N GLY A 133 -4.54 -0.12 -9.78
CA GLY A 133 -3.11 0.09 -9.82
C GLY A 133 -2.48 -0.34 -11.15
N GLY A 134 -2.89 -1.48 -11.69
CA GLY A 134 -2.44 -1.94 -13.01
C GLY A 134 -2.79 -0.95 -14.12
N HIS A 135 -4.01 -0.41 -14.12
CA HIS A 135 -4.42 0.62 -15.08
C HIS A 135 -3.60 1.91 -14.94
N LEU A 136 -3.44 2.42 -13.71
CA LEU A 136 -2.65 3.64 -13.44
C LEU A 136 -1.20 3.47 -13.89
N ASN A 137 -0.56 2.37 -13.47
CA ASN A 137 0.86 2.11 -13.72
C ASN A 137 1.15 2.06 -15.23
N HIS A 138 0.36 1.30 -15.99
CA HIS A 138 0.57 1.17 -17.42
C HIS A 138 0.21 2.45 -18.20
N SER A 139 -0.83 3.17 -17.78
CA SER A 139 -1.18 4.45 -18.39
C SER A 139 -0.04 5.48 -18.25
N ILE A 140 0.67 5.45 -17.12
CA ILE A 140 1.86 6.27 -16.92
C ILE A 140 3.03 5.74 -17.79
N PHE A 141 3.29 4.44 -17.74
CA PHE A 141 4.37 3.76 -18.46
C PHE A 141 4.37 4.08 -19.96
N TRP A 142 3.23 4.00 -20.64
CA TRP A 142 3.13 4.30 -22.07
C TRP A 142 3.52 5.73 -22.41
N THR A 143 3.16 6.69 -21.56
CA THR A 143 3.52 8.10 -21.78
C THR A 143 4.96 8.42 -21.37
N ASN A 144 5.54 7.63 -20.46
CA ASN A 144 6.94 7.72 -20.07
C ASN A 144 7.89 7.11 -21.11
N LEU A 145 7.37 6.53 -22.18
CA LEU A 145 8.17 5.95 -23.24
C LEU A 145 8.05 6.78 -24.54
N CYS A 146 9.09 6.70 -25.37
CA CYS A 146 9.18 7.29 -26.70
C CYS A 146 10.12 6.45 -27.58
N PRO A 147 10.13 6.64 -28.90
CA PRO A 147 11.08 5.95 -29.77
C PRO A 147 12.54 6.15 -29.30
N PRO A 148 13.41 5.14 -29.45
CA PRO A 148 14.75 5.17 -28.86
C PRO A 148 15.55 6.41 -29.29
N ASP A 149 16.24 6.99 -28.33
CA ASP A 149 17.19 8.10 -28.50
C ASP A 149 16.56 9.40 -29.06
N THR A 150 15.21 9.48 -29.09
CA THR A 150 14.48 10.70 -29.49
C THR A 150 14.26 11.69 -28.36
N SER A 151 14.43 11.26 -27.10
CA SER A 151 14.40 12.12 -25.92
C SER A 151 15.75 12.07 -25.21
N GLN A 152 16.25 13.23 -24.82
CA GLN A 152 17.51 13.36 -24.09
C GLN A 152 17.24 13.42 -22.58
N PRO A 153 18.14 12.87 -21.73
CA PRO A 153 18.09 13.08 -20.29
C PRO A 153 17.98 14.57 -19.93
N PRO A 154 17.36 14.90 -18.78
CA PRO A 154 17.23 16.30 -18.35
C PRO A 154 18.60 16.97 -18.24
N SER A 155 18.72 18.19 -18.75
CA SER A 155 19.91 19.03 -18.53
C SER A 155 20.14 19.22 -17.03
N PRO A 156 21.39 19.28 -16.53
CA PRO A 156 21.68 19.61 -15.14
C PRO A 156 21.02 20.90 -14.62
N ASP A 157 20.69 21.83 -15.52
CA ASP A 157 20.06 23.11 -15.17
C ASP A 157 18.52 23.06 -15.13
N SER A 158 17.91 22.00 -15.66
CA SER A 158 16.46 21.78 -15.58
C SER A 158 15.99 21.51 -14.15
N ALA A 159 14.69 21.66 -13.88
CA ALA A 159 14.14 21.40 -12.55
C ALA A 159 14.36 19.92 -12.17
N LEU A 160 14.04 18.98 -13.06
CA LEU A 160 14.27 17.56 -12.82
C LEU A 160 15.76 17.23 -12.66
N GLY A 161 16.62 17.78 -13.51
CA GLY A 161 18.07 17.55 -13.45
C GLY A 161 18.68 17.96 -12.12
N LYS A 162 18.27 19.13 -11.59
CA LYS A 162 18.69 19.61 -10.26
C LYS A 162 18.23 18.68 -9.14
N LEU A 163 16.95 18.31 -9.13
CA LEU A 163 16.42 17.41 -8.10
C LEU A 163 17.08 16.02 -8.15
N ILE A 164 17.38 15.51 -9.34
CA ILE A 164 18.11 14.26 -9.52
C ILE A 164 19.54 14.38 -9.00
N ALA A 165 20.25 15.45 -9.35
CA ALA A 165 21.62 15.70 -8.88
C ALA A 165 21.67 15.84 -7.35
N GLU A 166 20.73 16.57 -6.75
CA GLU A 166 20.63 16.73 -5.30
C GLU A 166 20.35 15.41 -4.58
N ARG A 167 19.44 14.58 -5.11
CA ARG A 167 19.07 13.31 -4.45
C ARG A 167 20.07 12.18 -4.69
N PHE A 168 20.56 12.05 -5.92
CA PHE A 168 21.30 10.87 -6.37
C PHE A 168 22.76 11.18 -6.71
N GLY A 169 23.16 12.46 -6.69
CA GLY A 169 24.50 12.93 -7.04
C GLY A 169 24.65 13.30 -8.52
N SER A 170 24.17 12.45 -9.42
CA SER A 170 24.19 12.70 -10.86
C SER A 170 23.12 11.86 -11.59
N MET A 171 22.90 12.16 -12.86
CA MET A 171 22.01 11.37 -13.72
C MET A 171 22.50 9.93 -13.88
N ASP A 172 23.81 9.72 -14.05
CA ASP A 172 24.40 8.37 -14.16
C ASP A 172 24.28 7.58 -12.86
N ALA A 173 24.48 8.25 -11.71
CA ALA A 173 24.31 7.64 -10.39
C ALA A 173 22.84 7.29 -10.14
N PHE A 174 21.91 8.14 -10.58
CA PHE A 174 20.47 7.85 -10.55
C PHE A 174 20.14 6.59 -11.36
N VAL A 175 20.54 6.53 -12.63
CA VAL A 175 20.30 5.37 -13.51
C VAL A 175 20.88 4.09 -12.92
N THR A 176 22.11 4.16 -12.38
CA THR A 176 22.77 3.02 -11.73
C THR A 176 21.99 2.52 -10.52
N GLN A 177 21.58 3.43 -9.64
CA GLN A 177 20.80 3.08 -8.45
C GLN A 177 19.41 2.56 -8.80
N PHE A 178 18.74 3.18 -9.78
CA PHE A 178 17.43 2.77 -10.26
C PHE A 178 17.48 1.33 -10.80
N ASN A 179 18.45 1.03 -11.66
CA ASN A 179 18.63 -0.31 -12.23
C ASN A 179 18.92 -1.34 -11.15
N ALA A 180 19.86 -1.06 -10.23
CA ALA A 180 20.22 -1.99 -9.16
C ALA A 180 19.02 -2.33 -8.27
N LYS A 181 18.26 -1.31 -7.85
CA LYS A 181 17.10 -1.50 -6.97
C LYS A 181 15.91 -2.14 -7.69
N SER A 182 15.69 -1.81 -8.96
CA SER A 182 14.62 -2.42 -9.77
C SER A 182 14.93 -3.88 -10.11
N ALA A 183 16.19 -4.22 -10.39
CA ALA A 183 16.61 -5.59 -10.61
C ALA A 183 16.39 -6.47 -9.36
N ALA A 184 16.57 -5.89 -8.16
CA ALA A 184 16.41 -6.56 -6.87
C ALA A 184 14.95 -6.78 -6.44
N ILE A 185 13.95 -6.32 -7.20
CA ILE A 185 12.54 -6.59 -6.91
C ILE A 185 12.30 -8.10 -6.94
N GLN A 186 11.86 -8.66 -5.81
CA GLN A 186 11.50 -10.07 -5.72
C GLN A 186 10.11 -10.30 -6.31
N GLY A 187 10.04 -11.16 -7.33
CA GLY A 187 8.80 -11.40 -8.08
C GLY A 187 8.48 -10.24 -9.02
N SER A 188 7.20 -9.86 -9.02
CA SER A 188 6.63 -8.86 -9.91
C SER A 188 6.55 -7.49 -9.25
N GLY A 189 6.77 -6.42 -10.00
CA GLY A 189 6.70 -5.06 -9.47
C GLY A 189 7.19 -3.98 -10.43
N TRP A 190 7.38 -2.80 -9.87
CA TRP A 190 7.70 -1.57 -10.60
C TRP A 190 8.80 -0.78 -9.88
N GLY A 191 9.73 -0.23 -10.67
CA GLY A 191 10.64 0.82 -10.22
C GLY A 191 10.05 2.19 -10.52
N TRP A 192 10.09 3.10 -9.55
CA TRP A 192 9.51 4.44 -9.67
C TRP A 192 10.51 5.53 -9.30
N LEU A 193 10.47 6.64 -10.05
CA LEU A 193 10.87 7.96 -9.57
C LEU A 193 9.59 8.72 -9.19
N GLY A 194 9.47 9.08 -7.92
CA GLY A 194 8.36 9.87 -7.38
C GLY A 194 8.80 11.25 -6.91
N TYR A 195 7.90 12.22 -6.98
CA TYR A 195 8.07 13.54 -6.38
C TYR A 195 7.37 13.61 -5.02
N ASP A 196 8.13 13.97 -3.99
CA ASP A 196 7.61 14.31 -2.67
C ASP A 196 7.30 15.80 -2.62
N LYS A 197 6.01 16.15 -2.67
CA LYS A 197 5.53 17.54 -2.62
C LYS A 197 5.88 18.24 -1.31
N ALA A 198 5.92 17.51 -0.19
CA ALA A 198 6.20 18.09 1.12
C ALA A 198 7.69 18.43 1.27
N ARG A 199 8.56 17.52 0.82
CA ARG A 199 10.03 17.71 0.87
C ARG A 199 10.59 18.46 -0.33
N LYS A 200 9.78 18.63 -1.39
CA LYS A 200 10.19 19.18 -2.69
C LYS A 200 11.40 18.45 -3.28
N SER A 201 11.45 17.13 -3.11
CA SER A 201 12.54 16.27 -3.55
C SER A 201 12.03 15.10 -4.36
N VAL A 202 12.89 14.49 -5.17
CA VAL A 202 12.58 13.22 -5.85
C VAL A 202 13.06 12.02 -5.04
N GLU A 203 12.40 10.88 -5.18
CA GLU A 203 12.77 9.63 -4.51
C GLU A 203 12.61 8.42 -5.44
N PHE A 204 13.48 7.43 -5.28
CA PHE A 204 13.27 6.11 -5.87
C PHE A 204 12.40 5.26 -4.94
N VAL A 205 11.40 4.58 -5.49
CA VAL A 205 10.59 3.58 -4.78
C VAL A 205 10.43 2.33 -5.64
N ALA A 206 10.59 1.16 -5.04
CA ALA A 206 10.21 -0.11 -5.64
C ALA A 206 8.89 -0.58 -5.01
N LEU A 207 7.90 -0.90 -5.85
CA LEU A 207 6.60 -1.40 -5.40
C LEU A 207 6.33 -2.79 -5.97
N SER A 208 5.79 -3.67 -5.15
CA SER A 208 5.41 -5.02 -5.55
C SER A 208 4.10 -5.02 -6.33
N ASN A 209 3.95 -6.04 -7.18
CA ASN A 209 2.76 -6.30 -7.97
C ASN A 209 2.32 -5.06 -8.78
N GLN A 210 1.05 -4.65 -8.64
CA GLN A 210 0.47 -3.51 -9.33
C GLN A 210 0.18 -2.35 -8.37
N ASP A 211 0.80 -2.31 -7.20
CA ASP A 211 0.61 -1.21 -6.26
C ASP A 211 1.03 0.13 -6.92
N PRO A 212 0.11 1.10 -7.07
CA PRO A 212 0.43 2.35 -7.75
C PRO A 212 1.15 3.31 -6.80
N LEU A 213 2.09 4.11 -7.33
CA LEU A 213 2.95 4.95 -6.51
C LEU A 213 2.18 5.90 -5.59
N GLU A 214 1.34 6.76 -6.16
CA GLU A 214 0.68 7.84 -5.41
C GLU A 214 -0.29 7.31 -4.36
N ALA A 215 -1.15 6.35 -4.69
CA ALA A 215 -2.10 5.82 -3.72
C ALA A 215 -1.43 4.95 -2.63
N SER A 216 -0.20 4.47 -2.87
CA SER A 216 0.54 3.63 -1.91
C SER A 216 1.50 4.42 -1.03
N THR A 217 2.05 5.54 -1.52
CA THR A 217 3.12 6.29 -0.82
C THR A 217 2.84 7.79 -0.67
N GLY A 218 1.86 8.33 -1.39
CA GLY A 218 1.60 9.77 -1.50
C GLY A 218 2.55 10.51 -2.46
N LEU A 219 3.53 9.83 -3.07
CA LEU A 219 4.46 10.45 -4.02
C LEU A 219 3.81 10.56 -5.40
N THR A 220 3.97 11.71 -6.06
CA THR A 220 3.48 11.89 -7.43
C THR A 220 4.39 11.16 -8.42
N PRO A 221 3.87 10.26 -9.27
CA PRO A 221 4.69 9.48 -10.21
C PRO A 221 5.24 10.34 -11.34
N LEU A 222 6.57 10.35 -11.48
CA LEU A 222 7.28 11.01 -12.57
C LEU A 222 7.69 10.03 -13.66
N LEU A 223 8.38 8.96 -13.27
CA LEU A 223 8.86 7.89 -14.15
C LEU A 223 8.53 6.53 -13.52
N GLY A 224 7.91 5.63 -14.28
CA GLY A 224 7.71 4.23 -13.91
C GLY A 224 8.36 3.27 -14.91
N VAL A 225 8.96 2.19 -14.41
CA VAL A 225 9.51 1.09 -15.23
C VAL A 225 8.91 -0.23 -14.78
N ASP A 226 8.22 -0.92 -15.70
CA ASP A 226 7.61 -2.22 -15.44
C ASP A 226 8.70 -3.29 -15.31
N CYS A 227 8.75 -3.98 -14.18
CA CYS A 227 9.69 -5.08 -13.91
C CYS A 227 8.97 -6.44 -13.83
N TRP A 228 7.69 -6.51 -14.18
CA TRP A 228 7.01 -7.78 -14.42
C TRP A 228 7.65 -8.50 -15.61
N GLU A 229 7.72 -9.84 -15.54
CA GLU A 229 8.34 -10.64 -16.60
C GLU A 229 7.66 -10.43 -17.96
N HIS A 230 6.34 -10.17 -18.00
CA HIS A 230 5.65 -9.89 -19.27
C HIS A 230 6.19 -8.68 -20.03
N ALA A 231 6.88 -7.75 -19.35
CA ALA A 231 7.41 -6.54 -19.95
C ALA A 231 8.70 -6.77 -20.75
N TYR A 232 9.38 -7.91 -20.56
CA TYR A 232 10.69 -8.15 -21.17
C TYR A 232 10.97 -9.60 -21.57
N HIS A 233 10.30 -10.60 -20.99
CA HIS A 233 10.71 -12.00 -21.07
C HIS A 233 10.72 -12.56 -22.49
N MET A 234 9.85 -12.08 -23.40
CA MET A 234 9.85 -12.53 -24.81
C MET A 234 11.09 -12.10 -25.60
N GLN A 235 11.87 -11.13 -25.11
CA GLN A 235 13.06 -10.61 -25.79
C GLN A 235 14.34 -10.81 -24.97
N TYR A 236 14.24 -10.62 -23.65
CA TYR A 236 15.37 -10.68 -22.72
C TYR A 236 15.39 -11.97 -21.88
N PHE A 237 14.34 -12.81 -21.96
CA PHE A 237 14.21 -14.02 -21.15
C PHE A 237 14.35 -13.73 -19.65
N SER A 238 15.31 -14.37 -18.97
CA SER A 238 15.61 -14.13 -17.56
C SER A 238 16.50 -12.91 -17.31
N ASP A 239 17.04 -12.26 -18.35
CA ASP A 239 17.96 -11.12 -18.24
C ASP A 239 17.23 -9.80 -18.00
N ARG A 240 16.55 -9.70 -16.85
CA ARG A 240 15.97 -8.43 -16.36
C ARG A 240 17.02 -7.30 -16.33
N PRO A 241 18.28 -7.50 -15.90
CA PRO A 241 19.31 -6.46 -15.95
C PRO A 241 19.57 -5.93 -17.36
N GLY A 242 19.59 -6.79 -18.38
CA GLY A 242 19.74 -6.38 -19.79
C GLY A 242 18.60 -5.49 -20.30
N TYR A 243 17.36 -5.81 -19.93
CA TYR A 243 16.20 -4.96 -20.19
C TYR A 243 16.32 -3.60 -19.49
N LEU A 244 16.60 -3.60 -18.17
CA LEU A 244 16.75 -2.38 -17.38
C LEU A 244 17.90 -1.49 -17.87
N LYS A 245 18.95 -2.08 -18.44
CA LYS A 245 20.02 -1.32 -19.08
C LYS A 245 19.57 -0.69 -20.39
N SER A 246 18.72 -1.37 -21.15
CA SER A 246 18.32 -0.94 -22.50
C SER A 246 17.20 0.10 -22.49
N ILE A 247 16.25 0.00 -21.54
CA ILE A 247 15.03 0.82 -21.52
C ILE A 247 15.28 2.32 -21.44
N TRP A 248 16.41 2.75 -20.88
CA TRP A 248 16.79 4.17 -20.76
C TRP A 248 16.81 4.93 -22.09
N ARG A 249 17.06 4.23 -23.20
CA ARG A 249 17.00 4.80 -24.55
C ARG A 249 15.60 5.22 -24.96
N CYS A 250 14.58 4.58 -24.40
CA CYS A 250 13.17 4.86 -24.72
C CYS A 250 12.49 5.76 -23.69
N ILE A 251 13.19 6.30 -22.69
CA ILE A 251 12.54 7.15 -21.69
C ILE A 251 12.21 8.52 -22.28
N ASN A 252 10.91 8.87 -22.22
CA ASN A 252 10.39 10.17 -22.60
C ASN A 252 10.61 11.18 -21.47
N TRP A 253 11.82 11.73 -21.38
CA TRP A 253 12.20 12.72 -20.38
C TRP A 253 11.36 14.00 -20.42
N GLN A 254 10.83 14.37 -21.60
CA GLN A 254 9.90 15.50 -21.72
C GLN A 254 8.62 15.25 -20.95
N ASN A 255 8.07 14.03 -21.02
CA ASN A 255 6.91 13.64 -20.22
C ASN A 255 7.22 13.61 -18.71
N VAL A 256 8.38 13.10 -18.32
CA VAL A 256 8.83 13.07 -16.92
C VAL A 256 8.95 14.50 -16.34
N GLU A 257 9.55 15.41 -17.09
CA GLU A 257 9.66 16.84 -16.73
C GLU A 257 8.27 17.50 -16.63
N HIS A 258 7.38 17.24 -17.59
CA HIS A 258 6.01 17.80 -17.56
C HIS A 258 5.22 17.32 -16.34
N ARG A 259 5.36 16.04 -15.96
CA ARG A 259 4.76 15.50 -14.73
C ARG A 259 5.30 16.20 -13.48
N LEU A 260 6.60 16.50 -13.43
CA LEU A 260 7.19 17.25 -12.34
C LEU A 260 6.64 18.68 -12.28
N GLN A 261 6.59 19.38 -13.41
CA GLN A 261 6.06 20.74 -13.50
C GLN A 261 4.60 20.80 -13.04
N ALA A 262 3.77 19.85 -13.47
CA ALA A 262 2.39 19.74 -13.04
C ALA A 262 2.26 19.44 -11.53
N ALA A 263 3.22 18.70 -10.95
CA ALA A 263 3.23 18.39 -9.52
C ALA A 263 3.71 19.56 -8.64
N MET A 264 4.47 20.49 -9.22
CA MET A 264 4.99 21.70 -8.55
C MET A 264 4.04 22.90 -8.62
N ALA A 265 3.08 22.88 -9.55
CA ALA A 265 2.04 23.90 -9.71
C ALA A 265 0.98 23.82 -8.60
#